data_AF-A0A6P2AKG3-F1
#
_entry.id   AF-A0A6P2AKG3-F1
#
_cell.length_a   1.000
_cell.length_b   1.000
_cell.length_c   1.000
_cell.angle_alpha   90.00
_cell.angle_beta   90.00
_cell.angle_gamma   90.00
#
_symmetry.space_group_name_H-M   'P 1'
#
loop_
_entity.id
_entity.type
_entity.pdbx_description
1 polymer ?
#
loop_
_entity_poly.entity_id
_entity_poly.type
_entity_poly.pdbx_seq_one_letter_code
_entity_poly.pdbx_strand_id
1 'polypeptide(L)'
;MRLVGGLVGGVGAGLLGAIVWAAVVYFTHYEIGIIAWGIGILVGFGAMLGSRREGGPALGAAAAVTAVGAILLGKWMLVSLTLGSSFNDDFMISEVADIILEERLEANQPVPPLRSAEESGSYEQMYPQDVWLEAKRRWNAYSAEEQSAFRRAPSMLNADLPLVYMADEICFERMDAGQTIEWPGEHTIETAWRQAHYPEYIWAETMQRWDAYSPDEQDQFVAWVWQEQEQYFLALTSGLQPMFFFQSFALFDIIWVLLALGSAFQLASSCSEKTRDSSEHHEAKR
;
A
#
# COMPACT_ATOMS: atom_id res chain seq x y z
N MET A 1 38.93 6.25 10.07
CA MET A 1 37.87 6.34 11.10
C MET A 1 36.94 7.54 10.94
N ARG A 2 37.41 8.69 10.43
CA ARG A 2 36.59 9.93 10.39
C ARG A 2 35.49 9.93 9.33
N LEU A 3 35.76 9.37 8.15
CA LEU A 3 34.73 9.13 7.13
C LEU A 3 33.59 8.23 7.65
N VAL A 4 33.95 7.19 8.40
CA VAL A 4 32.98 6.26 9.01
C VAL A 4 32.07 7.00 10.00
N GLY A 5 32.65 7.86 10.86
CA GLY A 5 31.86 8.69 11.78
C GLY A 5 30.90 9.61 11.03
N GLY A 6 31.35 10.25 9.94
CA GLY A 6 30.49 11.08 9.11
C GLY A 6 29.38 10.30 8.41
N LEU A 7 29.66 9.10 7.90
CA LEU A 7 28.63 8.22 7.33
C LEU A 7 27.57 7.84 8.38
N VAL A 8 28.00 7.42 9.57
CA VAL A 8 27.07 7.05 10.66
C VAL A 8 26.20 8.26 11.05
N GLY A 9 26.81 9.44 11.20
CA GLY A 9 26.08 10.65 11.52
C GLY A 9 25.09 11.06 10.43
N GLY A 10 25.48 10.99 9.15
CA GLY A 10 24.64 11.30 8.02
C GLY A 10 23.47 10.32 7.86
N VAL A 11 23.72 9.01 8.00
CA VAL A 11 22.67 7.98 7.93
C VAL A 11 21.68 8.13 9.08
N GLY A 12 22.15 8.33 10.31
CA GLY A 12 21.27 8.54 11.47
C GLY A 12 20.35 9.76 11.30
N ALA A 13 20.91 10.87 10.82
CA ALA A 13 20.16 12.07 10.46
C ALA A 13 19.15 11.83 9.33
N GLY A 14 19.55 11.10 8.28
CA GLY A 14 18.69 10.77 7.14
C GLY A 14 17.50 9.91 7.54
N LEU A 15 17.71 8.87 8.34
CA LEU A 15 16.63 8.02 8.86
C LEU A 15 15.63 8.80 9.70
N LEU A 16 16.11 9.67 10.59
CA LEU A 16 15.26 10.55 11.38
C LEU A 16 14.43 11.48 10.48
N GLY A 17 15.06 12.08 9.48
CA GLY A 17 14.38 12.94 8.51
C GLY A 17 13.31 12.19 7.71
N ALA A 18 13.60 10.98 7.25
CA ALA A 18 12.66 10.13 6.52
C ALA A 18 11.43 9.76 7.37
N ILE A 19 11.64 9.37 8.64
CA ILE A 19 10.55 9.04 9.58
C ILE A 19 9.66 10.26 9.83
N VAL A 20 10.27 11.42 10.12
CA VAL A 20 9.52 12.66 10.36
C VAL A 20 8.71 13.06 9.12
N TRP A 21 9.31 12.94 7.93
CA TRP A 21 8.60 13.26 6.69
C TRP A 21 7.40 12.33 6.46
N ALA A 22 7.61 11.02 6.55
CA ALA A 22 6.54 10.04 6.41
C ALA A 22 5.40 10.30 7.41
N ALA A 23 5.72 10.61 8.67
CA ALA A 23 4.73 10.95 9.69
C ALA A 23 3.95 12.23 9.35
N VAL A 24 4.62 13.31 8.92
CA VAL A 24 3.95 14.56 8.54
C VAL A 24 2.94 14.31 7.41
N VAL A 25 3.34 13.61 6.35
CA VAL A 25 2.44 13.35 5.23
C VAL A 25 1.29 12.44 5.64
N TYR A 26 1.58 11.37 6.40
CA TYR A 26 0.55 10.43 6.87
C TYR A 26 -0.55 11.12 7.68
N PHE A 27 -0.21 12.04 8.59
CA PHE A 27 -1.19 12.71 9.44
C PHE A 27 -1.84 13.94 8.82
N THR A 28 -1.17 14.62 7.88
CA THR A 28 -1.68 15.88 7.32
C THR A 28 -2.28 15.71 5.92
N HIS A 29 -2.00 14.60 5.25
CA HIS A 29 -2.30 14.35 3.84
C HIS A 29 -1.71 15.40 2.88
N TYR A 30 -0.74 16.20 3.35
CA TYR A 30 -0.05 17.21 2.54
C TYR A 30 1.39 16.80 2.26
N GLU A 31 1.73 16.64 0.97
CA GLU A 31 3.10 16.46 0.52
C GLU A 31 3.79 17.81 0.35
N ILE A 32 4.64 18.17 1.31
CA ILE A 32 5.39 19.42 1.26
C ILE A 32 6.84 19.14 0.84
N GLY A 33 7.16 19.40 -0.43
CA GLY A 33 8.49 19.14 -1.01
C GLY A 33 9.66 19.81 -0.27
N ILE A 34 9.41 20.90 0.47
CA ILE A 34 10.41 21.58 1.30
C ILE A 34 11.05 20.67 2.35
N ILE A 35 10.33 19.62 2.79
CA ILE A 35 10.84 18.67 3.79
C ILE A 35 12.01 17.88 3.21
N ALA A 36 11.96 17.50 1.93
CA ALA A 36 13.06 16.79 1.27
C ALA A 36 14.36 17.62 1.27
N TRP A 37 14.26 18.94 1.05
CA TRP A 37 15.40 19.84 1.20
C TRP A 37 15.92 19.89 2.65
N GLY A 38 15.02 19.96 3.63
CA GLY A 38 15.35 19.87 5.05
C GLY A 38 16.11 18.58 5.42
N ILE A 39 15.73 17.44 4.85
CA ILE A 39 16.45 16.16 5.03
C ILE A 39 17.89 16.28 4.53
N GLY A 40 18.11 16.90 3.36
CA GLY A 40 19.46 17.12 2.84
C GLY A 40 20.35 17.94 3.78
N ILE A 41 19.81 19.03 4.34
CA ILE A 41 20.50 19.84 5.37
C ILE A 41 20.83 18.98 6.59
N LEU A 42 19.84 18.22 7.09
CA LEU A 42 19.99 17.39 8.28
C LEU A 42 21.07 16.32 8.09
N VAL A 43 21.10 15.65 6.93
CA VAL A 43 22.12 14.66 6.56
C VAL A 43 23.50 15.29 6.48
N GLY A 44 23.65 16.43 5.79
CA GLY A 44 24.93 17.14 5.69
C GLY A 44 25.46 17.57 7.07
N PHE A 45 24.58 18.07 7.94
CA PHE A 45 24.93 18.45 9.31
C PHE A 45 25.30 17.23 10.17
N GLY A 46 24.53 16.15 10.08
CA GLY A 46 24.82 14.88 10.76
C GLY A 46 26.18 14.32 10.34
N ALA A 47 26.49 14.37 9.04
CA ALA A 47 27.78 13.93 8.52
C ALA A 47 28.94 14.80 9.01
N MET A 48 28.76 16.12 9.02
CA MET A 48 29.74 17.07 9.56
C MET A 48 30.01 16.84 11.05
N LEU A 49 28.97 16.62 11.86
CA LEU A 49 29.15 16.32 13.29
C LEU A 49 29.83 14.97 13.51
N GLY A 50 29.38 13.94 12.77
CA GLY A 50 29.93 12.59 12.86
C GLY A 50 31.40 12.50 12.44
N SER A 51 31.83 13.32 11.48
CA SER A 51 33.23 13.39 11.06
C SER A 51 34.12 14.23 11.99
N ARG A 52 33.55 14.79 13.07
CA ARG A 52 34.21 15.74 13.98
C ARG A 52 34.65 17.02 13.28
N ARG A 53 33.79 17.56 12.40
CA ARG A 53 34.05 18.78 11.62
C ARG A 53 35.26 18.69 10.70
N GLU A 54 35.58 17.49 10.26
CA GLU A 54 36.52 17.31 9.16
C GLU A 54 35.73 17.09 7.89
N GLY A 55 35.87 18.02 6.95
CA GLY A 55 35.17 17.99 5.68
C GLY A 55 35.99 17.36 4.57
N GLY A 56 35.40 17.32 3.39
CA GLY A 56 36.10 17.04 2.16
C GLY A 56 35.14 16.62 1.05
N PRO A 57 35.57 16.65 -0.23
CA PRO A 57 34.71 16.30 -1.35
C PRO A 57 34.11 14.89 -1.24
N ALA A 58 34.90 13.92 -0.74
CA ALA A 58 34.44 12.55 -0.54
C ALA A 58 33.31 12.44 0.50
N LEU A 59 33.41 13.17 1.62
CA LEU A 59 32.35 13.19 2.63
C LEU A 59 31.11 13.93 2.13
N GLY A 60 31.29 15.02 1.37
CA GLY A 60 30.20 15.71 0.68
C GLY A 60 29.43 14.81 -0.27
N ALA A 61 30.14 14.06 -1.13
CA ALA A 61 29.52 13.12 -2.05
C ALA A 61 28.78 11.99 -1.31
N ALA A 62 29.38 11.44 -0.26
CA ALA A 62 28.72 10.47 0.61
C ALA A 62 27.43 11.02 1.23
N ALA A 63 27.47 12.24 1.80
CA ALA A 63 26.30 12.89 2.38
C ALA A 63 25.19 13.14 1.34
N ALA A 64 25.54 13.55 0.12
CA ALA A 64 24.60 13.69 -0.99
C ALA A 64 23.89 12.38 -1.33
N VAL A 65 24.63 11.28 -1.48
CA VAL A 65 24.04 9.95 -1.74
C VAL A 65 23.14 9.51 -0.59
N THR A 66 23.57 9.73 0.66
CA THR A 66 22.77 9.44 1.84
C THR A 66 21.47 10.25 1.88
N ALA A 67 21.51 11.53 1.48
CA ALA A 67 20.32 12.37 1.41
C ALA A 67 19.31 11.87 0.38
N VAL A 68 19.77 11.50 -0.82
CA VAL A 68 18.89 10.89 -1.84
C VAL A 68 18.29 9.59 -1.31
N GLY A 69 19.10 8.70 -0.72
CA GLY A 69 18.61 7.45 -0.14
C GLY A 69 17.56 7.67 0.96
N ALA A 70 17.75 8.67 1.83
CA ALA A 70 16.78 9.03 2.87
C ALA A 70 15.46 9.57 2.30
N ILE A 71 15.52 10.36 1.23
CA ILE A 71 14.31 10.86 0.54
C ILE A 71 13.55 9.70 -0.10
N LEU A 72 14.25 8.83 -0.85
CA LEU A 72 13.62 7.66 -1.47
C LEU A 72 13.00 6.74 -0.41
N LEU A 73 13.69 6.52 0.71
CA LEU A 73 13.17 5.75 1.83
C LEU A 73 11.92 6.39 2.43
N GLY A 74 11.91 7.72 2.62
CA GLY A 74 10.75 8.45 3.12
C GLY A 74 9.51 8.27 2.24
N LYS A 75 9.66 8.40 0.91
CA LYS A 75 8.55 8.13 -0.03
C LYS A 75 8.13 6.67 -0.04
N TRP A 76 9.08 5.74 0.01
CA TRP A 76 8.76 4.32 0.10
C TRP A 76 7.95 4.01 1.35
N MET A 77 8.35 4.53 2.51
CA MET A 77 7.61 4.38 3.77
C MET A 77 6.21 4.97 3.68
N LEU A 78 6.06 6.16 3.11
CA LEU A 78 4.75 6.79 2.89
C LEU A 78 3.84 5.89 2.06
N VAL A 79 4.32 5.37 0.93
CA VAL A 79 3.54 4.49 0.06
C VAL A 79 3.19 3.19 0.78
N SER A 80 4.13 2.58 1.51
CA SER A 80 3.86 1.38 2.31
C SER A 80 2.83 1.62 3.40
N LEU A 81 2.92 2.74 4.13
CA LEU A 81 1.94 3.12 5.15
C LEU A 81 0.57 3.39 4.55
N THR A 82 0.54 4.09 3.41
CA THR A 82 -0.70 4.43 2.71
C THR A 82 -1.36 3.18 2.15
N LEU A 83 -0.65 2.33 1.41
CA LEU A 83 -1.19 1.07 0.89
C LEU A 83 -1.58 0.09 1.99
N GLY A 84 -0.77 -0.01 3.05
CA GLY A 84 -1.13 -0.80 4.23
C GLY A 84 -2.40 -0.27 4.91
N SER A 85 -2.62 1.04 4.88
CA SER A 85 -3.84 1.68 5.38
C SER A 85 -4.98 1.72 4.35
N SER A 86 -4.73 1.52 3.06
CA SER A 86 -5.78 1.46 2.05
C SER A 86 -6.66 0.22 2.22
N PHE A 87 -6.13 -0.81 2.88
CA PHE A 87 -6.87 -1.96 3.41
C PHE A 87 -7.15 -1.79 4.92
N ASN A 88 -7.50 -0.57 5.34
CA ASN A 88 -7.92 -0.29 6.71
C ASN A 88 -9.29 -0.92 6.99
N ASP A 89 -9.70 -0.81 8.26
CA ASP A 89 -11.02 -1.26 8.69
C ASP A 89 -12.14 -0.66 7.84
N ASP A 90 -12.03 0.57 7.34
CA ASP A 90 -13.09 1.17 6.51
C ASP A 90 -13.26 0.42 5.18
N PHE A 91 -12.17 0.07 4.48
CA PHE A 91 -12.28 -0.77 3.28
C PHE A 91 -12.86 -2.16 3.60
N MET A 92 -12.41 -2.80 4.68
CA MET A 92 -12.97 -4.10 5.06
C MET A 92 -14.45 -4.00 5.46
N ILE A 93 -14.85 -2.89 6.09
CA ILE A 93 -16.24 -2.61 6.43
C ILE A 93 -17.07 -2.33 5.16
N SER A 94 -16.52 -1.70 4.12
CA SER A 94 -17.25 -1.56 2.86
C SER A 94 -17.53 -2.90 2.19
N GLU A 95 -16.57 -3.83 2.19
CA GLU A 95 -16.79 -5.19 1.67
C GLU A 95 -17.92 -5.90 2.45
N VAL A 96 -17.93 -5.79 3.78
CA VAL A 96 -19.03 -6.30 4.61
C VAL A 96 -20.35 -5.57 4.34
N ALA A 97 -20.30 -4.26 4.04
CA ALA A 97 -21.47 -3.47 3.70
C ALA A 97 -22.09 -3.91 2.37
N ASP A 98 -21.26 -4.25 1.38
CA ASP A 98 -21.72 -4.80 0.10
C ASP A 98 -22.42 -6.16 0.29
N ILE A 99 -21.90 -7.01 1.18
CA ILE A 99 -22.56 -8.28 1.57
C ILE A 99 -23.91 -8.01 2.22
N ILE A 100 -24.00 -7.04 3.14
CA ILE A 100 -25.29 -6.70 3.80
C ILE A 100 -26.31 -6.15 2.81
N LEU A 101 -25.88 -5.29 1.88
CA LEU A 101 -26.79 -4.75 0.86
C LEU A 101 -27.35 -5.85 -0.03
N GLU A 102 -26.53 -6.84 -0.36
CA GLU A 102 -26.97 -8.02 -1.07
C GLU A 102 -27.98 -8.85 -0.27
N GLU A 103 -27.68 -9.21 0.97
CA GLU A 103 -28.61 -9.96 1.83
C GLU A 103 -29.98 -9.26 1.89
N ARG A 104 -29.98 -7.92 1.89
CA ARG A 104 -31.21 -7.12 1.82
C ARG A 104 -31.92 -7.27 0.47
N LEU A 105 -31.21 -7.18 -0.66
CA LEU A 105 -31.79 -7.38 -1.98
C LEU A 105 -32.44 -8.76 -2.11
N GLU A 106 -31.75 -9.82 -1.68
CA GLU A 106 -32.27 -11.19 -1.70
C GLU A 106 -33.52 -11.35 -0.82
N ALA A 107 -33.52 -10.70 0.34
CA ALA A 107 -34.67 -10.64 1.22
C ALA A 107 -35.81 -9.72 0.73
N ASN A 108 -35.72 -9.19 -0.50
CA ASN A 108 -36.63 -8.19 -1.08
C ASN A 108 -36.81 -6.95 -0.18
N GLN A 109 -35.77 -6.58 0.56
CA GLN A 109 -35.73 -5.37 1.37
C GLN A 109 -35.25 -4.19 0.51
N PRO A 110 -35.74 -2.97 0.77
CA PRO A 110 -35.33 -1.79 0.03
C PRO A 110 -33.84 -1.47 0.26
N VAL A 111 -33.10 -1.32 -0.83
CA VAL A 111 -31.72 -0.83 -0.82
C VAL A 111 -31.68 0.62 -1.30
N PRO A 112 -31.28 1.58 -0.46
CA PRO A 112 -31.09 2.96 -0.90
C PRO A 112 -29.97 3.05 -1.96
N PRO A 113 -30.04 4.01 -2.89
CA PRO A 113 -28.97 4.21 -3.87
C PRO A 113 -27.65 4.54 -3.17
N LEU A 114 -26.59 3.88 -3.62
CA LEU A 114 -25.22 4.18 -3.19
C LEU A 114 -24.78 5.53 -3.75
N ARG A 115 -23.90 6.21 -3.01
CA ARG A 115 -23.16 7.36 -3.55
C ARG A 115 -21.94 6.88 -4.30
N SER A 116 -21.55 7.61 -5.35
CA SER A 116 -20.34 7.28 -6.08
C SER A 116 -19.09 7.51 -5.21
N ALA A 117 -18.00 6.82 -5.53
CA ALA A 117 -16.70 7.05 -4.91
C ALA A 117 -16.22 8.51 -5.09
N GLU A 118 -16.58 9.13 -6.22
CA GLU A 118 -16.23 10.53 -6.53
C GLU A 118 -16.97 11.52 -5.62
N GLU A 119 -18.21 11.22 -5.21
CA GLU A 119 -19.04 12.11 -4.38
C GLU A 119 -18.76 11.99 -2.88
N SER A 120 -18.31 10.83 -2.42
CA SER A 120 -18.36 10.42 -1.02
C SER A 120 -17.12 10.78 -0.21
N GLY A 121 -15.95 10.94 -0.83
CA GLY A 121 -14.70 11.29 -0.12
C GLY A 121 -14.20 10.25 0.91
N SER A 122 -15.01 9.25 1.27
CA SER A 122 -14.68 8.10 2.12
C SER A 122 -15.67 6.95 1.90
N TYR A 123 -15.25 5.72 2.15
CA TYR A 123 -16.12 4.54 2.06
C TYR A 123 -17.38 4.67 2.92
N GLU A 124 -17.27 5.16 4.16
CA GLU A 124 -18.44 5.37 5.05
C GLU A 124 -19.56 6.20 4.41
N GLN A 125 -19.21 7.18 3.58
CA GLN A 125 -20.20 8.07 2.96
C GLN A 125 -20.80 7.49 1.67
N MET A 126 -20.23 6.39 1.14
CA MET A 126 -20.78 5.68 -0.02
C MET A 126 -22.04 4.92 0.35
N TYR A 127 -22.11 4.42 1.58
CA TYR A 127 -23.16 3.54 2.06
C TYR A 127 -24.24 4.27 2.87
N PRO A 128 -25.49 3.76 2.89
CA PRO A 128 -26.48 4.16 3.86
C PRO A 128 -25.95 3.97 5.29
N GLN A 129 -26.24 4.94 6.17
CA GLN A 129 -25.66 4.95 7.52
C GLN A 129 -26.00 3.69 8.33
N ASP A 130 -27.21 3.16 8.18
CA ASP A 130 -27.65 1.95 8.88
C ASP A 130 -26.90 0.70 8.39
N VAL A 131 -26.60 0.63 7.08
CA VAL A 131 -25.82 -0.45 6.48
C VAL A 131 -24.38 -0.39 6.97
N TRP A 132 -23.76 0.79 6.94
CA TRP A 132 -22.38 0.97 7.41
C TRP A 132 -22.22 0.62 8.90
N LEU A 133 -23.15 1.06 9.75
CA LEU A 133 -23.12 0.76 11.18
C LEU A 133 -23.31 -0.74 11.45
N GLU A 134 -24.13 -1.43 10.66
CA GLU A 134 -24.27 -2.88 10.73
C GLU A 134 -22.98 -3.58 10.26
N ALA A 135 -22.42 -3.16 9.14
CA ALA A 135 -21.17 -3.69 8.59
C ALA A 135 -20.02 -3.56 9.59
N LYS A 136 -19.88 -2.38 10.20
CA LYS A 136 -18.91 -2.12 11.25
C LYS A 136 -19.13 -3.02 12.47
N ARG A 137 -20.38 -3.29 12.84
CA ARG A 137 -20.68 -4.21 13.95
C ARG A 137 -20.27 -5.64 13.62
N ARG A 138 -20.57 -6.13 12.41
CA ARG A 138 -20.16 -7.46 11.95
C ARG A 138 -18.64 -7.59 11.83
N TRP A 139 -17.98 -6.59 11.24
CA TRP A 139 -16.52 -6.54 11.17
C TRP A 139 -15.86 -6.64 12.56
N ASN A 140 -16.36 -5.88 13.53
CA ASN A 140 -15.86 -5.90 14.90
C ASN A 140 -16.22 -7.18 15.68
N ALA A 141 -17.14 -8.00 15.17
CA ALA A 141 -17.48 -9.28 15.78
C ALA A 141 -16.51 -10.40 15.38
N TYR A 142 -15.80 -10.25 14.25
CA TYR A 142 -14.71 -11.17 13.88
C TYR A 142 -13.55 -11.07 14.88
N SER A 143 -12.90 -12.20 15.12
CA SER A 143 -11.66 -12.26 15.88
C SER A 143 -10.53 -11.53 15.17
N ALA A 144 -9.48 -11.15 15.91
CA ALA A 144 -8.32 -10.49 15.34
C ALA A 144 -7.58 -11.35 14.29
N GLU A 145 -7.66 -12.67 14.42
CA GLU A 145 -7.09 -13.62 13.46
C GLU A 145 -7.88 -13.62 12.14
N GLU A 146 -9.21 -13.70 12.21
CA GLU A 146 -10.10 -13.59 11.05
C GLU A 146 -9.94 -12.24 10.35
N GLN A 147 -9.95 -11.13 11.09
CA GLN A 147 -9.72 -9.80 10.51
C GLN A 147 -8.37 -9.73 9.78
N SER A 148 -7.33 -10.35 10.34
CA SER A 148 -6.01 -10.38 9.70
C SER A 148 -5.95 -11.30 8.48
N ALA A 149 -6.75 -12.37 8.43
CA ALA A 149 -6.92 -13.19 7.24
C ALA A 149 -7.66 -12.41 6.14
N PHE A 150 -8.78 -11.77 6.47
CA PHE A 150 -9.56 -10.97 5.52
C PHE A 150 -8.78 -9.78 4.96
N ARG A 151 -7.94 -9.10 5.75
CA ARG A 151 -7.06 -8.04 5.23
C ARG A 151 -6.02 -8.54 4.21
N ARG A 152 -5.64 -9.82 4.26
CA ARG A 152 -4.71 -10.45 3.31
C ARG A 152 -5.39 -10.95 2.04
N ALA A 153 -6.68 -11.28 2.13
CA ALA A 153 -7.50 -11.70 1.01
C ALA A 153 -8.95 -11.26 1.26
N PRO A 154 -9.33 -10.03 0.89
CA PRO A 154 -10.66 -9.49 1.18
C PRO A 154 -11.80 -10.32 0.61
N SER A 155 -11.57 -11.00 -0.51
CA SER A 155 -12.51 -11.94 -1.13
C SER A 155 -12.93 -13.10 -0.21
N MET A 156 -12.13 -13.44 0.81
CA MET A 156 -12.50 -14.45 1.83
C MET A 156 -13.71 -14.03 2.69
N LEU A 157 -14.14 -12.77 2.66
CA LEU A 157 -15.40 -12.36 3.27
C LEU A 157 -16.63 -12.98 2.57
N ASN A 158 -16.49 -13.34 1.30
CA ASN A 158 -17.52 -14.05 0.56
C ASN A 158 -17.39 -15.56 0.79
N ALA A 159 -18.29 -16.13 1.60
CA ALA A 159 -18.31 -17.56 1.88
C ALA A 159 -18.59 -18.43 0.65
N ASP A 160 -19.20 -17.87 -0.39
CA ASP A 160 -19.57 -18.58 -1.62
C ASP A 160 -18.47 -18.55 -2.69
N LEU A 161 -17.36 -17.84 -2.45
CA LEU A 161 -16.20 -17.81 -3.34
C LEU A 161 -15.75 -19.18 -3.89
N PRO A 162 -15.79 -20.29 -3.14
CA PRO A 162 -15.34 -21.59 -3.66
C PRO A 162 -16.33 -22.14 -4.69
N LEU A 163 -17.62 -21.97 -4.40
CA LEU A 163 -18.69 -22.36 -5.29
C LEU A 163 -18.67 -21.50 -6.57
N VAL A 164 -18.36 -20.21 -6.44
CA VAL A 164 -18.14 -19.30 -7.57
C VAL A 164 -16.97 -19.79 -8.44
N TYR A 165 -15.83 -20.14 -7.85
CA TYR A 165 -14.69 -20.73 -8.58
C TYR A 165 -15.06 -22.01 -9.33
N MET A 166 -15.82 -22.89 -8.70
CA MET A 166 -16.30 -24.13 -9.33
C MET A 166 -17.34 -23.84 -10.43
N ALA A 167 -18.19 -22.82 -10.26
CA ALA A 167 -19.12 -22.37 -11.30
C ALA A 167 -18.39 -21.82 -12.52
N ASP A 168 -17.32 -21.03 -12.31
CA ASP A 168 -16.47 -20.53 -13.39
C ASP A 168 -15.80 -21.68 -14.16
N GLU A 169 -15.29 -22.69 -13.45
CA GLU A 169 -14.71 -23.89 -14.08
C GLU A 169 -15.73 -24.59 -15.00
N ILE A 170 -16.97 -24.79 -14.53
CA ILE A 170 -18.05 -25.36 -15.34
C ILE A 170 -18.34 -24.47 -16.56
N CYS A 171 -18.36 -23.14 -16.39
CA CYS A 171 -18.53 -22.21 -17.49
C CYS A 171 -17.42 -22.37 -18.54
N PHE A 172 -16.15 -22.41 -18.13
CA PHE A 172 -15.02 -22.60 -19.03
C PHE A 172 -15.09 -23.94 -19.77
N GLU A 173 -15.38 -25.05 -19.08
CA GLU A 173 -15.54 -26.37 -19.70
C GLU A 173 -16.59 -26.36 -20.82
N ARG A 174 -17.72 -25.68 -20.59
CA ARG A 174 -18.81 -25.57 -21.56
C ARG A 174 -18.43 -24.68 -22.75
N MET A 175 -17.76 -23.56 -22.49
CA MET A 175 -17.24 -22.67 -23.53
C MET A 175 -16.21 -23.37 -24.41
N ASP A 176 -15.31 -24.15 -23.83
CA ASP A 176 -14.32 -24.97 -24.54
C ASP A 176 -14.99 -26.08 -25.37
N ALA A 177 -16.14 -26.60 -24.92
CA ALA A 177 -16.99 -27.50 -25.69
C ALA A 177 -17.81 -26.80 -26.79
N GLY A 178 -17.65 -25.48 -26.98
CA GLY A 178 -18.37 -24.68 -27.98
C GLY A 178 -19.83 -24.39 -27.60
N GLN A 179 -20.21 -24.60 -26.34
CA GLN A 179 -21.54 -24.26 -25.85
C GLN A 179 -21.62 -22.75 -25.56
N THR A 180 -22.78 -22.17 -25.81
CA THR A 180 -23.09 -20.79 -25.40
C THR A 180 -23.76 -20.81 -24.03
N ILE A 181 -23.43 -19.82 -23.19
CA ILE A 181 -23.97 -19.67 -21.84
C ILE A 181 -24.95 -18.49 -21.86
N GLU A 182 -26.20 -18.75 -21.47
CA GLU A 182 -27.25 -17.73 -21.37
C GLU A 182 -27.22 -17.09 -19.98
N TRP A 183 -26.44 -16.01 -19.85
CA TRP A 183 -26.29 -15.31 -18.58
C TRP A 183 -27.56 -14.56 -18.15
N PRO A 184 -27.90 -14.55 -16.85
CA PRO A 184 -28.92 -13.67 -16.31
C PRO A 184 -28.52 -12.18 -16.47
N GLY A 185 -29.45 -11.34 -16.94
CA GLY A 185 -29.22 -9.89 -17.02
C GLY A 185 -28.07 -9.49 -17.97
N GLU A 186 -27.18 -8.62 -17.49
CA GLU A 186 -25.98 -8.16 -18.24
C GLU A 186 -24.69 -8.85 -17.73
N HIS A 187 -24.82 -9.93 -16.97
CA HIS A 187 -23.67 -10.63 -16.42
C HIS A 187 -22.92 -11.43 -17.49
N THR A 188 -21.65 -11.67 -17.20
CA THR A 188 -20.71 -12.49 -17.97
C THR A 188 -19.82 -13.24 -16.99
N ILE A 189 -18.97 -14.15 -17.47
CA ILE A 189 -18.03 -14.86 -16.61
C ILE A 189 -17.08 -13.91 -15.86
N GLU A 190 -16.72 -12.78 -16.46
CA GLU A 190 -15.82 -11.80 -15.85
C GLU A 190 -16.51 -10.92 -14.80
N THR A 191 -17.85 -10.90 -14.79
CA THR A 191 -18.66 -10.05 -13.89
C THR A 191 -19.53 -10.87 -12.93
N ALA A 192 -19.56 -12.18 -13.11
CA ALA A 192 -20.23 -13.12 -12.23
C ALA A 192 -19.29 -13.49 -11.08
N TRP A 193 -19.65 -13.06 -9.88
CA TRP A 193 -18.89 -13.32 -8.65
C TRP A 193 -19.77 -13.90 -7.51
N ARG A 194 -21.03 -14.27 -7.82
CA ARG A 194 -22.05 -14.71 -6.85
C ARG A 194 -23.09 -15.61 -7.50
N GLN A 195 -23.77 -16.44 -6.70
CA GLN A 195 -24.76 -17.42 -7.17
C GLN A 195 -25.78 -16.83 -8.16
N ALA A 196 -26.41 -15.70 -7.83
CA ALA A 196 -27.48 -15.11 -8.64
C ALA A 196 -27.02 -14.62 -10.03
N HIS A 197 -25.72 -14.44 -10.22
CA HIS A 197 -25.15 -14.01 -11.51
C HIS A 197 -24.94 -15.18 -12.47
N TYR A 198 -24.97 -16.43 -11.98
CA TYR A 198 -24.85 -17.61 -12.82
C TYR A 198 -26.22 -18.08 -13.31
N PRO A 199 -26.30 -18.66 -14.51
CA PRO A 199 -27.49 -19.38 -14.93
C PRO A 199 -27.86 -20.47 -13.92
N GLU A 200 -29.15 -20.65 -13.65
CA GLU A 200 -29.63 -21.63 -12.65
C GLU A 200 -29.09 -23.04 -12.89
N TYR A 201 -28.95 -23.43 -14.17
CA TYR A 201 -28.42 -24.75 -14.54
C TYR A 201 -26.91 -24.91 -14.27
N ILE A 202 -26.12 -23.83 -14.35
CA ILE A 202 -24.70 -23.86 -13.99
C ILE A 202 -24.59 -24.06 -12.48
N TRP A 203 -25.34 -23.26 -11.72
CA TRP A 203 -25.27 -23.34 -10.26
C TRP A 203 -25.79 -24.66 -9.70
N ALA A 204 -26.86 -25.21 -10.29
CA ALA A 204 -27.35 -26.55 -9.93
C ALA A 204 -26.28 -27.62 -10.14
N GLU A 205 -25.49 -27.52 -11.23
CA GLU A 205 -24.35 -28.40 -11.48
C GLU A 205 -23.20 -28.14 -10.49
N THR A 206 -22.89 -26.88 -10.16
CA THR A 206 -21.92 -26.52 -9.11
C THR A 206 -22.26 -27.20 -7.80
N MET A 207 -23.51 -27.08 -7.33
CA MET A 207 -23.96 -27.73 -6.10
C MET A 207 -23.88 -29.24 -6.19
N GLN A 208 -24.23 -29.83 -7.34
CA GLN A 208 -24.09 -31.27 -7.55
C GLN A 208 -22.63 -31.73 -7.45
N ARG A 209 -21.67 -31.00 -8.04
CA ARG A 209 -20.23 -31.31 -7.95
C ARG A 209 -19.71 -31.12 -6.54
N TRP A 210 -20.13 -30.05 -5.87
CA TRP A 210 -19.77 -29.75 -4.49
C TRP A 210 -20.26 -30.83 -3.51
N ASP A 211 -21.52 -31.24 -3.62
CA ASP A 211 -22.11 -32.29 -2.77
C ASP A 211 -21.52 -33.68 -3.04
N ALA A 212 -20.88 -33.87 -4.20
CA ALA A 212 -20.17 -35.10 -4.54
C ALA A 212 -18.79 -35.19 -3.88
N TYR A 213 -18.19 -34.06 -3.46
CA TYR A 213 -16.96 -34.06 -2.68
C TYR A 213 -17.24 -34.56 -1.25
N SER A 214 -16.33 -35.38 -0.74
CA SER A 214 -16.27 -35.66 0.70
C SER A 214 -15.94 -34.39 1.49
N PRO A 215 -16.24 -34.34 2.80
CA PRO A 215 -15.89 -33.17 3.63
C PRO A 215 -14.40 -32.82 3.57
N ASP A 216 -13.51 -33.81 3.56
CA ASP A 216 -12.06 -33.59 3.46
C ASP A 216 -11.65 -33.00 2.11
N GLU A 217 -12.34 -33.36 1.03
CA GLU A 217 -12.11 -32.80 -0.33
C GLU A 217 -12.65 -31.37 -0.43
N GLN A 218 -13.81 -31.10 0.18
CA GLN A 218 -14.36 -29.74 0.30
C GLN A 218 -13.38 -28.84 1.05
N ASP A 219 -12.87 -29.27 2.20
CA ASP A 219 -11.89 -28.51 3.00
C ASP A 219 -10.59 -28.26 2.23
N GLN A 220 -10.11 -29.24 1.45
CA GLN A 220 -8.92 -29.07 0.61
C GLN A 220 -9.14 -28.10 -0.54
N PHE A 221 -10.29 -28.20 -1.23
CA PHE A 221 -10.64 -27.27 -2.29
C PHE A 221 -10.81 -25.85 -1.75
N VAL A 222 -11.42 -25.74 -0.57
CA VAL A 222 -11.51 -24.51 0.20
C VAL A 222 -10.11 -23.94 0.45
N ALA A 223 -9.24 -24.70 1.10
CA ALA A 223 -7.89 -24.23 1.38
C ALA A 223 -7.12 -23.79 0.11
N TRP A 224 -7.33 -24.50 -1.01
CA TRP A 224 -6.72 -24.17 -2.29
C TRP A 224 -7.20 -22.83 -2.87
N VAL A 225 -8.51 -22.61 -2.98
CA VAL A 225 -9.07 -21.34 -3.50
C VAL A 225 -8.57 -20.15 -2.66
N TRP A 226 -8.42 -20.34 -1.34
CA TRP A 226 -8.04 -19.27 -0.42
C TRP A 226 -6.56 -18.95 -0.59
N GLN A 227 -5.73 -19.99 -0.75
CA GLN A 227 -4.32 -19.83 -1.05
C GLN A 227 -4.10 -19.13 -2.39
N GLU A 228 -4.86 -19.49 -3.43
CA GLU A 228 -4.77 -18.87 -4.75
C GLU A 228 -5.15 -17.39 -4.71
N GLN A 229 -6.22 -17.05 -3.98
CA GLN A 229 -6.64 -15.67 -3.76
C GLN A 229 -5.61 -14.85 -2.99
N GLU A 230 -5.02 -15.40 -1.93
CA GLU A 230 -3.93 -14.74 -1.20
C GLU A 230 -2.72 -14.51 -2.13
N GLN A 231 -2.35 -15.49 -2.96
CA GLN A 231 -1.27 -15.33 -3.93
C GLN A 231 -1.57 -14.27 -4.98
N TYR A 232 -2.78 -14.25 -5.54
CA TYR A 232 -3.22 -13.26 -6.50
C TYR A 232 -3.19 -11.85 -5.89
N PHE A 233 -3.73 -11.70 -4.68
CA PHE A 233 -3.77 -10.42 -3.98
C PHE A 233 -2.35 -9.94 -3.61
N LEU A 234 -1.47 -10.83 -3.15
CA LEU A 234 -0.06 -10.52 -2.90
C LEU A 234 0.66 -10.10 -4.18
N ALA A 235 0.39 -10.77 -5.31
CA ALA A 235 0.96 -10.40 -6.61
C ALA A 235 0.46 -9.01 -7.07
N LEU A 236 -0.84 -8.73 -6.91
CA LEU A 236 -1.44 -7.44 -7.22
C LEU A 236 -0.82 -6.32 -6.36
N THR A 237 -0.84 -6.48 -5.04
CA THR A 237 -0.35 -5.46 -4.09
C THR A 237 1.16 -5.23 -4.20
N SER A 238 1.95 -6.29 -4.41
CA SER A 238 3.40 -6.16 -4.62
C SER A 238 3.74 -5.47 -5.95
N GLY A 239 2.92 -5.65 -6.99
CA GLY A 239 3.05 -4.92 -8.26
C GLY A 239 2.64 -3.45 -8.17
N LEU A 240 1.65 -3.13 -7.32
CA LEU A 240 1.14 -1.77 -7.13
C LEU A 240 2.13 -0.87 -6.39
N GLN A 241 2.88 -1.40 -5.42
CA GLN A 241 3.76 -0.57 -4.59
C GLN A 241 4.85 0.19 -5.41
N PRO A 242 5.60 -0.44 -6.33
CA PRO A 242 6.50 0.29 -7.23
C PRO A 242 5.78 1.32 -8.10
N MET A 243 4.60 0.99 -8.63
CA MET A 243 3.81 1.89 -9.47
C MET A 243 3.42 3.16 -8.71
N PHE A 244 2.81 3.01 -7.53
CA PHE A 244 2.45 4.14 -6.66
C PHE A 244 3.69 4.92 -6.19
N PHE A 245 4.80 4.24 -5.93
CA PHE A 245 6.05 4.90 -5.59
C PHE A 245 6.51 5.86 -6.70
N PHE A 246 6.59 5.42 -7.95
CA PHE A 246 6.98 6.30 -9.05
C PHE A 246 5.94 7.38 -9.35
N GLN A 247 4.66 7.06 -9.24
CA GLN A 247 3.57 8.02 -9.43
C GLN A 247 3.55 9.11 -8.34
N SER A 248 4.03 8.80 -7.13
CA SER A 248 4.14 9.79 -6.05
C SER A 248 5.17 10.87 -6.32
N PHE A 249 6.05 10.73 -7.34
CA PHE A 249 7.00 11.78 -7.69
C PHE A 249 6.37 12.80 -8.63
N ALA A 250 6.18 14.02 -8.13
CA ALA A 250 5.87 15.15 -8.98
C ALA A 250 7.14 15.65 -9.69
N LEU A 251 7.00 16.29 -10.86
CA LEU A 251 8.12 16.98 -11.51
C LEU A 251 8.79 18.01 -10.58
N PHE A 252 8.02 18.61 -9.67
CA PHE A 252 8.51 19.57 -8.69
C PHE A 252 9.41 18.93 -7.62
N ASP A 253 9.28 17.63 -7.33
CA ASP A 253 10.14 16.91 -6.38
C ASP A 253 11.61 16.91 -6.83
N ILE A 254 11.85 16.92 -8.14
CA ILE A 254 13.20 16.97 -8.72
C ILE A 254 13.96 18.21 -8.19
N ILE A 255 13.29 19.36 -8.10
CA ILE A 255 13.89 20.60 -7.61
C ILE A 255 14.33 20.43 -6.16
N TRP A 256 13.46 19.87 -5.30
CA TRP A 256 13.76 19.68 -3.89
C TRP A 256 14.86 18.64 -3.65
N VAL A 257 14.90 17.57 -4.45
CA VAL A 257 15.98 16.57 -4.40
C VAL A 257 17.32 17.20 -4.78
N LEU A 258 17.36 18.03 -5.83
CA LEU A 258 18.59 18.75 -6.21
C LEU A 258 19.05 19.71 -5.12
N LEU A 259 18.13 20.44 -4.48
CA LEU A 259 18.44 21.32 -3.35
C LEU A 259 18.94 20.54 -2.14
N ALA A 260 18.33 19.40 -1.82
CA ALA A 260 18.76 18.51 -0.75
C ALA A 260 20.18 18.00 -0.98
N LEU A 261 20.45 17.53 -2.21
CA LEU A 261 21.75 17.02 -2.63
C LEU A 261 22.84 18.09 -2.53
N GLY A 262 22.58 19.29 -3.08
CA GLY A 262 23.51 20.41 -3.02
C GLY A 262 23.81 20.84 -1.58
N SER A 263 22.77 20.94 -0.73
CA SER A 263 22.91 21.34 0.67
C SER A 263 23.68 20.30 1.49
N ALA A 264 23.37 19.02 1.32
CA ALA A 264 24.07 17.93 1.98
C ALA A 264 25.56 17.92 1.61
N PHE A 265 25.86 18.03 0.32
CA PHE A 265 27.24 18.07 -0.20
C PHE A 265 28.02 19.26 0.35
N GLN A 266 27.44 20.47 0.29
CA GLN A 266 28.12 21.68 0.68
C GLN A 266 28.44 21.69 2.19
N LEU A 267 27.48 21.32 3.04
CA LEU A 267 27.67 21.29 4.48
C LEU A 267 28.75 20.28 4.91
N ALA A 268 28.74 19.09 4.31
CA ALA A 268 29.70 18.05 4.65
C ALA A 268 31.10 18.30 4.05
N SER A 269 31.23 19.00 2.92
CA SER A 269 32.53 19.29 2.29
C SER A 269 33.27 20.49 2.90
N SER A 270 32.55 21.51 3.38
CA SER A 270 33.11 22.83 3.76
C SER A 270 33.98 22.87 5.03
N CYS A 271 34.06 21.78 5.80
CA CYS A 271 34.73 21.80 7.11
C CYS A 271 36.27 21.67 7.06
N SER A 272 36.86 21.26 5.94
CA SER A 272 38.31 21.05 5.80
C SER A 272 39.11 22.34 5.56
N GLU A 273 38.51 23.30 4.86
CA GLU A 273 39.23 24.44 4.30
C GLU A 273 39.58 25.50 5.36
N LYS A 274 38.70 25.69 6.34
CA LYS A 274 38.84 26.74 7.35
C LYS A 274 39.95 26.48 8.38
N THR A 275 40.27 25.22 8.65
CA THR A 275 41.29 24.85 9.65
C THR A 275 42.70 25.06 9.09
N ARG A 276 42.90 24.80 7.79
CA ARG A 276 44.21 24.94 7.12
C ARG A 276 44.64 26.39 6.99
N ASP A 277 43.73 27.28 6.62
CA ASP A 277 44.02 28.70 6.42
C ASP A 277 44.37 29.41 7.75
N SER A 278 43.71 28.99 8.85
CA SER A 278 43.99 29.53 10.18
C SER A 278 45.36 29.15 10.76
N SER A 279 45.92 28.00 10.37
CA SER A 279 47.28 27.61 10.80
C SER A 279 48.37 28.37 10.04
N GLU A 280 48.20 28.60 8.72
CA GLU A 280 49.21 29.28 7.90
C GLU A 280 49.37 30.77 8.29
N HIS A 281 48.27 31.45 8.65
CA HIS A 281 48.32 32.84 9.12
C HIS A 281 48.95 33.03 10.51
N HIS A 282 48.97 31.99 11.35
CA HIS A 282 49.64 32.04 12.65
C HIS A 282 51.14 31.74 12.56
N GLU A 283 51.56 30.96 11.57
CA GLU A 283 52.97 30.66 11.32
C GLU A 283 53.69 31.83 10.63
N ALA A 284 53.02 32.55 9.72
CA ALA A 284 53.57 33.74 9.06
C ALA A 284 53.78 34.97 9.98
N LYS A 285 53.31 34.91 11.24
CA LYS A 285 53.45 35.99 12.24
C LYS A 285 54.50 35.71 13.32
N ARG A 286 55.24 34.59 13.24
CA ARG A 286 56.37 34.27 14.10
C ARG A 286 57.69 34.44 13.36
#